data_AF-A0A2E3YAR7-F1
#
_entry.id   AF-A0A2E3YAR7-F1
#
_cell.length_a   1.000
_cell.length_b   1.000
_cell.length_c   1.000
_cell.angle_alpha   90.00
_cell.angle_beta   90.00
_cell.angle_gamma   90.00
#
_symmetry.space_group_name_H-M   'P 1'
#
loop_
_entity.id
_entity.type
_entity.pdbx_description
1 polymer ?
#
loop_
_entity_poly.entity_id
_entity_poly.type
_entity_poly.pdbx_seq_one_letter_code
_entity_poly.pdbx_strand_id
1 'polypeptide(L)'
;MKGDLQKELAKSRLGKIADLLERSGIEPEEIGTIEKVRISEWQGITKNEEGEAEIHDLGGISVVIAPAWAEGPQWPVVQQAAPITIKPAPKGKKAKSKFKTAVILPDPQIGYRMYDDGTMDAFHHEESMNVALQITRAVDPDLIVNLGDFLDFAEFGKFEQEPAFAKTTQTTIDRGHQFLCEQRANSPDAHIVLLEGNHDRRLQKSITANTAAALHLKRAEVPEDWPVMSVPFLLRLNEPHLNIEYVGGYPAGIYWVNQNLACIHGHITRSRGSTVAAVVDDERTSVIHGHIHRIELQHKTRRTFEGAKRSLAASPGCLCRIDGAVPSTKGSTDPHGRPVNAVEDWQQGMAVVTYEEGDGNFDVELIPISRGESIFRGDYFSAS
;
A
#
# COMPACT_ATOMS: atom_id res chain seq x y z
N MET A 1 6.34 -98.94 -3.10
CA MET A 1 6.66 -98.88 -4.55
C MET A 1 5.85 -97.85 -5.36
N LYS A 2 4.58 -97.52 -5.08
CA LYS A 2 3.84 -96.48 -5.84
C LYS A 2 4.16 -95.02 -5.47
N GLY A 3 4.59 -94.75 -4.23
CA GLY A 3 4.87 -93.38 -3.75
C GLY A 3 6.22 -92.80 -4.17
N ASP A 4 7.24 -93.64 -4.34
CA ASP A 4 8.58 -93.19 -4.75
C ASP A 4 8.63 -92.83 -6.24
N LEU A 5 7.91 -93.59 -7.08
CA LEU A 5 7.81 -93.34 -8.52
C LEU A 5 7.12 -92.00 -8.85
N GLN A 6 6.10 -91.61 -8.08
CA GLN A 6 5.41 -90.33 -8.27
C GLN A 6 6.27 -89.12 -7.86
N LYS A 7 7.11 -89.27 -6.83
CA LYS A 7 8.05 -88.21 -6.41
C LYS A 7 9.19 -88.04 -7.41
N GLU A 8 9.69 -89.13 -7.98
CA GLU A 8 10.67 -89.09 -9.07
C GLU A 8 10.09 -88.42 -10.32
N LEU A 9 8.86 -88.75 -10.69
CA LEU A 9 8.19 -88.15 -11.85
C LEU A 9 7.94 -86.64 -11.64
N ALA A 10 7.59 -86.23 -10.42
CA ALA A 10 7.39 -84.82 -10.09
C ALA A 10 8.73 -84.04 -10.13
N LYS A 11 9.83 -84.61 -9.62
CA LYS A 11 11.17 -84.01 -9.73
C LYS A 11 11.63 -83.90 -11.17
N SER A 12 11.39 -84.93 -11.99
CA SER A 12 11.70 -84.92 -13.42
C SER A 12 10.92 -83.83 -14.16
N ARG A 13 9.63 -83.66 -13.85
CA ARG A 13 8.78 -82.60 -14.43
C ARG A 13 9.20 -81.19 -14.00
N LEU A 14 9.59 -81.01 -12.74
CA LEU A 14 10.14 -79.75 -12.24
C LEU A 14 11.47 -79.40 -12.91
N GLY A 15 12.35 -80.38 -13.10
CA GLY A 15 13.61 -80.20 -13.82
C GLY A 15 13.40 -79.74 -15.27
N LYS A 16 12.45 -80.34 -15.99
CA LYS A 16 12.15 -79.94 -17.37
C LYS A 16 11.56 -78.53 -17.50
N ILE A 17 10.86 -78.04 -16.48
CA ILE A 17 10.37 -76.65 -16.44
C ILE A 17 11.53 -75.68 -16.19
N ALA A 18 12.47 -76.03 -15.29
CA ALA A 18 13.67 -75.25 -15.04
C ALA A 18 14.55 -75.14 -16.30
N ASP A 19 14.76 -76.25 -17.02
CA ASP A 19 15.50 -76.27 -18.28
C ASP A 19 14.84 -75.39 -19.37
N LEU A 20 13.51 -75.33 -19.41
CA LEU A 20 12.76 -74.49 -20.35
C LEU A 20 12.94 -73.00 -20.04
N LEU A 21 12.92 -72.63 -18.75
CA LEU A 21 13.13 -71.26 -18.29
C LEU A 21 14.56 -70.79 -18.59
N GLU A 22 15.56 -71.64 -18.31
CA GLU A 22 16.97 -71.36 -18.59
C GLU A 22 17.24 -71.21 -20.09
N ARG A 23 16.71 -72.12 -20.93
CA ARG A 23 16.84 -72.01 -22.40
C ARG A 23 16.14 -70.78 -22.99
N SER A 24 15.10 -70.29 -22.34
CA SER A 24 14.36 -69.10 -22.77
C SER A 24 15.01 -67.82 -22.23
N GLY A 25 16.08 -67.91 -21.43
CA GLY A 25 16.79 -66.77 -20.85
C GLY A 25 15.99 -66.02 -19.79
N ILE A 26 15.05 -66.69 -19.13
CA ILE A 26 14.16 -66.09 -18.13
C ILE A 26 14.70 -66.44 -16.74
N GLU A 27 15.15 -65.43 -15.99
CA GLU A 27 15.59 -65.64 -14.62
C GLU A 27 14.37 -65.89 -13.70
N PRO A 28 14.45 -66.84 -12.75
CA PRO A 28 13.33 -67.15 -11.85
C PRO A 28 12.81 -65.95 -11.04
N GLU A 29 13.67 -64.96 -10.81
CA GLU A 29 13.38 -63.74 -10.04
C GLU A 29 12.50 -62.75 -10.80
N GLU A 30 12.45 -62.84 -12.14
CA GLU A 30 11.60 -61.99 -12.98
C GLU A 30 10.17 -62.52 -13.11
N ILE A 31 9.94 -63.76 -12.67
CA ILE A 31 8.63 -64.43 -12.71
C ILE A 31 7.78 -63.92 -11.55
N GLY A 32 6.79 -63.09 -11.85
CA GLY A 32 5.83 -62.60 -10.87
C GLY A 32 4.77 -63.64 -10.52
N THR A 33 4.04 -64.13 -11.52
CA THR A 33 2.98 -65.12 -11.31
C THR A 33 2.94 -66.11 -12.46
N ILE A 34 2.80 -67.40 -12.15
CA ILE A 34 2.62 -68.47 -13.15
C ILE A 34 1.11 -68.62 -13.39
N GLU A 35 0.65 -68.16 -14.55
CA GLU A 35 -0.78 -68.20 -14.88
C GLU A 35 -1.22 -69.59 -15.34
N LYS A 36 -0.36 -70.29 -16.10
CA LYS A 36 -0.74 -71.58 -16.70
C LYS A 36 0.48 -72.43 -17.06
N VAL A 37 0.43 -73.72 -16.71
CA VAL A 37 1.41 -74.73 -17.15
C VAL A 37 0.69 -75.81 -17.94
N ARG A 38 1.12 -76.06 -19.18
CA ARG A 38 0.65 -77.17 -20.02
C ARG A 38 1.80 -78.11 -20.33
N ILE A 39 1.60 -79.40 -20.06
CA ILE A 39 2.54 -80.47 -20.38
C ILE A 39 1.82 -81.42 -21.32
N SER A 40 2.41 -81.63 -22.49
CA SER A 40 1.88 -82.49 -23.56
C SER A 40 2.94 -83.49 -23.96
N GLU A 41 2.59 -84.77 -24.00
CA GLU A 41 3.47 -85.87 -24.41
C GLU A 41 2.82 -86.55 -25.61
N TRP A 42 3.58 -86.77 -26.68
CA TRP A 42 3.11 -87.47 -27.89
C TRP A 42 4.23 -88.30 -28.50
N GLN A 43 3.86 -89.40 -29.14
CA GLN A 43 4.81 -90.34 -29.72
C GLN A 43 5.01 -90.05 -31.21
N GLY A 44 6.24 -89.77 -31.61
CA GLY A 44 6.65 -89.68 -33.02
C GLY A 44 7.17 -91.03 -33.48
N ILE A 45 6.65 -91.54 -34.59
CA ILE A 45 7.12 -92.81 -35.17
C ILE A 45 8.03 -92.47 -36.35
N THR A 46 9.28 -92.92 -36.30
CA THR A 46 10.22 -92.84 -37.43
C THR A 46 10.66 -94.24 -37.82
N LYS A 47 10.75 -94.52 -39.12
CA LYS A 47 11.22 -95.82 -39.63
C LYS A 47 12.74 -95.77 -39.80
N ASN A 48 13.44 -96.77 -39.27
CA ASN A 48 14.87 -96.94 -39.50
C ASN A 48 15.14 -97.62 -40.87
N GLU A 49 16.40 -97.71 -41.29
CA GLU A 49 16.79 -98.12 -42.66
C GLU A 49 16.43 -99.57 -43.03
N GLU A 50 16.08 -100.43 -42.07
CA GLU A 50 15.57 -101.80 -42.33
C GLU A 50 14.03 -101.90 -42.25
N GLY A 51 13.33 -100.78 -42.06
CA GLY A 51 11.88 -100.68 -42.20
C GLY A 51 11.06 -101.00 -40.95
N GLU A 52 11.69 -101.21 -39.80
CA GLU A 52 11.01 -101.32 -38.51
C GLU A 52 10.72 -99.93 -37.91
N ALA A 53 9.58 -99.81 -37.22
CA ALA A 53 9.11 -98.55 -36.66
C ALA A 53 9.73 -98.30 -35.27
N GLU A 54 10.55 -97.26 -35.14
CA GLU A 54 10.99 -96.75 -33.84
C GLU A 54 10.01 -95.70 -33.33
N ILE A 55 9.53 -95.91 -32.09
CA ILE A 55 8.65 -94.98 -31.39
C ILE A 55 9.53 -94.07 -30.53
N HIS A 56 9.53 -92.77 -30.80
CA HIS A 56 10.17 -91.75 -29.98
C HIS A 56 9.12 -91.01 -29.15
N ASP A 57 9.28 -91.03 -27.83
CA ASP A 57 8.50 -90.21 -26.92
C ASP A 57 8.97 -88.74 -27.00
N LEU A 58 8.11 -87.85 -27.51
CA LEU A 58 8.34 -86.42 -27.54
C LEU A 58 7.45 -85.73 -26.49
N GLY A 59 7.97 -84.68 -25.86
CA GLY A 59 7.23 -83.89 -24.88
C GLY A 59 7.41 -82.40 -25.12
N GLY A 60 6.31 -81.65 -25.03
CA GLY A 60 6.27 -80.19 -25.06
C GLY A 60 5.76 -79.62 -23.74
N ILE A 61 6.46 -78.64 -23.20
CA ILE A 61 6.06 -77.88 -22.02
C ILE A 61 5.83 -76.43 -22.45
N SER A 62 4.66 -75.87 -22.12
CA SER A 62 4.32 -74.47 -22.34
C SER A 62 3.93 -73.84 -21.01
N VAL A 63 4.64 -72.76 -20.64
CA VAL A 63 4.39 -71.99 -19.43
C VAL A 63 4.03 -70.57 -19.83
N VAL A 64 2.93 -70.03 -19.30
CA VAL A 64 2.55 -68.62 -19.40
C VAL A 64 2.83 -67.97 -18.06
N ILE A 65 3.72 -66.98 -18.06
CA ILE A 65 4.15 -66.22 -16.88
C ILE A 65 3.84 -64.74 -17.05
N ALA A 66 3.44 -64.09 -15.96
CA ALA A 66 3.35 -62.64 -15.85
C ALA A 66 4.61 -62.12 -15.13
N PRO A 67 5.26 -61.05 -15.64
CA PRO A 67 6.46 -60.51 -15.02
C PRO A 67 6.14 -59.81 -13.68
N ALA A 68 7.10 -59.81 -12.75
CA ALA A 68 6.92 -59.27 -11.39
C ALA A 68 6.54 -57.78 -11.31
N TRP A 69 6.75 -57.01 -12.38
CA TRP A 69 6.44 -55.58 -12.47
C TRP A 69 5.07 -55.27 -13.13
N ALA A 70 4.28 -56.30 -13.49
CA ALA A 70 2.99 -56.14 -14.16
C ALA A 70 1.97 -55.34 -13.34
N GLU A 71 2.04 -55.38 -12.01
CA GLU A 71 1.12 -54.67 -11.11
C GLU A 71 1.55 -53.22 -10.80
N GLY A 72 2.65 -52.75 -11.41
CA GLY A 72 3.18 -51.40 -11.22
C GLY A 72 4.26 -51.31 -10.13
N PRO A 73 4.82 -50.11 -9.93
CA PRO A 73 5.92 -49.91 -9.00
C PRO A 73 5.53 -50.14 -7.54
N GLN A 74 6.42 -50.78 -6.77
CA GLN A 74 6.26 -51.07 -5.34
C GLN A 74 6.30 -49.80 -4.44
N TRP A 75 6.65 -48.65 -5.00
CA TRP A 75 6.69 -47.38 -4.29
C TRP A 75 5.43 -46.55 -4.57
N PRO A 76 4.99 -45.72 -3.61
CA PRO A 76 3.88 -44.81 -3.83
C PRO A 76 4.20 -43.88 -5.01
N VAL A 77 3.45 -44.05 -6.09
CA VAL A 77 3.46 -43.13 -7.22
C VAL A 77 2.93 -41.77 -6.78
N VAL A 78 3.25 -40.72 -7.54
CA VAL A 78 2.74 -39.36 -7.28
C VAL A 78 1.22 -39.40 -7.14
N GLN A 79 0.72 -39.18 -5.91
CA GLN A 79 -0.70 -39.11 -5.62
C GLN A 79 -1.15 -37.66 -5.54
N GLN A 80 -2.35 -37.39 -6.03
CA GLN A 80 -2.98 -36.09 -5.85
C GLN A 80 -3.28 -35.85 -4.37
N ALA A 81 -3.20 -34.59 -3.93
CA ALA A 81 -3.67 -34.22 -2.61
C ALA A 81 -5.17 -34.56 -2.46
N ALA A 82 -5.58 -35.00 -1.28
CA ALA A 82 -6.97 -35.36 -1.01
C ALA A 82 -7.90 -34.16 -1.30
N PRO A 83 -9.09 -34.39 -1.90
CA PRO A 83 -10.05 -33.31 -2.15
C PRO A 83 -10.50 -32.69 -0.83
N ILE A 84 -10.29 -31.37 -0.67
CA ILE A 84 -10.70 -30.61 0.52
C ILE A 84 -11.92 -29.76 0.15
N THR A 85 -13.01 -29.92 0.92
CA THR A 85 -14.17 -29.02 0.81
C THR A 85 -13.97 -27.83 1.74
N ILE A 86 -13.73 -26.64 1.17
CA ILE A 86 -13.62 -25.39 1.92
C ILE A 86 -15.02 -24.80 2.09
N LYS A 87 -15.48 -24.66 3.33
CA LYS A 87 -16.70 -23.91 3.65
C LYS A 87 -16.34 -22.47 4.03
N PRO A 88 -17.07 -21.46 3.55
CA PRO A 88 -16.82 -20.08 3.94
C PRO A 88 -17.07 -19.90 5.44
N ALA A 89 -16.17 -19.16 6.10
CA ALA A 89 -16.37 -18.79 7.50
C ALA A 89 -17.65 -17.94 7.62
N PRO A 90 -18.45 -18.14 8.68
CA PRO A 90 -19.62 -17.30 8.94
C PRO A 90 -19.17 -15.85 9.11
N LYS A 91 -19.92 -14.90 8.54
CA LYS A 91 -19.66 -13.46 8.71
C LYS A 91 -19.71 -13.12 10.20
N GLY A 92 -18.56 -12.78 10.79
CA GLY A 92 -18.49 -12.28 12.16
C GLY A 92 -19.27 -10.98 12.31
N LYS A 93 -19.88 -10.76 13.48
CA LYS A 93 -20.46 -9.45 13.82
C LYS A 93 -19.33 -8.43 13.96
N LYS A 94 -19.40 -7.30 13.25
CA LYS A 94 -18.45 -6.21 13.42
C LYS A 94 -18.58 -5.67 14.85
N ALA A 95 -17.49 -5.69 15.63
CA ALA A 95 -17.46 -5.09 16.96
C ALA A 95 -17.64 -3.56 16.83
N LYS A 96 -18.20 -2.90 17.86
CA LYS A 96 -18.20 -1.44 17.94
C LYS A 96 -16.75 -0.97 18.00
N SER A 97 -16.40 -0.07 17.07
CA SER A 97 -15.06 0.48 16.89
C SER A 97 -14.58 1.20 18.15
N LYS A 98 -13.39 0.85 18.66
CA LYS A 98 -12.61 1.68 19.60
C LYS A 98 -11.74 2.70 18.86
N PHE A 99 -11.78 2.70 17.53
CA PHE A 99 -10.92 3.53 16.70
C PHE A 99 -11.47 4.95 16.62
N LYS A 100 -10.57 5.91 16.73
CA LYS A 100 -10.76 7.32 16.40
C LYS A 100 -10.50 7.55 14.92
N THR A 101 -10.97 8.68 14.43
CA THR A 101 -10.72 9.11 13.05
C THR A 101 -10.07 10.48 13.01
N ALA A 102 -9.11 10.64 12.11
CA ALA A 102 -8.48 11.92 11.82
C ALA A 102 -8.63 12.26 10.34
N VAL A 103 -8.87 13.52 10.04
CA VAL A 103 -8.80 14.09 8.69
C VAL A 103 -7.51 14.89 8.56
N ILE A 104 -6.78 14.65 7.48
CA ILE A 104 -5.51 15.30 7.20
C ILE A 104 -5.65 16.14 5.93
N LEU A 105 -5.47 17.46 6.06
CA LEU A 105 -5.64 18.45 5.00
C LEU A 105 -4.26 19.01 4.57
N PRO A 106 -3.83 18.77 3.32
CA PRO A 106 -2.57 19.28 2.82
C PRO A 106 -2.69 20.66 2.16
N ASP A 107 -1.65 21.48 2.35
CA ASP A 107 -1.17 22.55 1.46
C ASP A 107 -2.27 23.25 0.63
N PRO A 108 -3.23 23.97 1.25
CA PRO A 108 -4.18 24.75 0.50
C PRO A 108 -3.53 25.96 -0.17
N GLN A 109 -2.37 26.43 0.32
CA GLN A 109 -1.65 27.61 -0.18
C GLN A 109 -2.57 28.81 -0.37
N ILE A 110 -3.35 29.16 0.65
CA ILE A 110 -4.32 30.26 0.57
C ILE A 110 -3.54 31.56 0.34
N GLY A 111 -3.72 32.15 -0.84
CA GLY A 111 -2.90 33.25 -1.34
C GLY A 111 -3.46 33.77 -2.65
N TYR A 112 -2.96 34.92 -3.09
CA TYR A 112 -3.51 35.61 -4.26
C TYR A 112 -2.45 36.33 -5.09
N ARG A 113 -2.80 36.58 -6.35
CA ARG A 113 -2.33 37.70 -7.17
C ARG A 113 -3.44 38.73 -7.32
N MET A 114 -3.09 40.01 -7.31
CA MET A 114 -3.97 41.11 -7.65
C MET A 114 -3.58 41.67 -9.02
N TYR A 115 -4.52 41.65 -9.96
CA TYR A 115 -4.32 42.24 -11.29
C TYR A 115 -4.59 43.75 -11.30
N ASP A 116 -4.21 44.43 -12.38
CA ASP A 116 -4.34 45.89 -12.54
C ASP A 116 -5.79 46.40 -12.39
N ASP A 117 -6.77 45.55 -12.72
CA ASP A 117 -8.20 45.85 -12.57
C ASP A 117 -8.74 45.58 -11.15
N GLY A 118 -7.88 45.16 -10.22
CA GLY A 118 -8.21 44.80 -8.85
C GLY A 118 -8.76 43.38 -8.67
N THR A 119 -8.83 42.59 -9.74
CA THR A 119 -9.24 41.19 -9.65
C THR A 119 -8.22 40.38 -8.84
N MET A 120 -8.72 39.58 -7.91
CA MET A 120 -7.91 38.68 -7.09
C MET A 120 -7.95 37.27 -7.69
N ASP A 121 -6.79 36.75 -8.09
CA ASP A 121 -6.60 35.40 -8.59
C ASP A 121 -6.02 34.52 -7.49
N ALA A 122 -6.83 33.57 -7.02
CA ALA A 122 -6.52 32.70 -5.91
C ALA A 122 -5.50 31.62 -6.29
N PHE A 123 -4.62 31.27 -5.33
CA PHE A 123 -3.71 30.12 -5.40
C PHE A 123 -4.37 28.84 -4.90
N HIS A 124 -5.25 28.95 -3.91
CA HIS A 124 -6.02 27.83 -3.39
C HIS A 124 -7.13 27.42 -4.37
N HIS A 125 -7.53 26.14 -4.35
CA HIS A 125 -8.60 25.64 -5.22
C HIS A 125 -9.89 25.48 -4.42
N GLU A 126 -10.80 26.45 -4.54
CA GLU A 126 -12.05 26.52 -3.76
C GLU A 126 -12.90 25.23 -3.86
N GLU A 127 -13.01 24.66 -5.06
CA GLU A 127 -13.76 23.41 -5.26
C GLU A 127 -13.12 22.23 -4.49
N SER A 128 -11.80 22.17 -4.42
CA SER A 128 -11.10 21.08 -3.73
C SER A 128 -11.18 21.23 -2.21
N MET A 129 -11.10 22.47 -1.72
CA MET A 129 -11.36 22.78 -0.31
C MET A 129 -12.81 22.45 0.07
N ASN A 130 -13.77 22.76 -0.81
CA ASN A 130 -15.18 22.45 -0.58
C ASN A 130 -15.41 20.93 -0.49
N VAL A 131 -14.89 20.15 -1.44
CA VAL A 131 -14.97 18.67 -1.38
C VAL A 131 -14.31 18.12 -0.12
N ALA A 132 -13.15 18.64 0.27
CA ALA A 132 -12.47 18.22 1.49
C ALA A 132 -13.31 18.51 2.74
N LEU A 133 -14.00 19.66 2.81
CA LEU A 133 -14.93 19.98 3.90
C LEU A 133 -16.16 19.06 3.92
N GLN A 134 -16.71 18.70 2.74
CA GLN A 134 -17.83 17.75 2.66
C GLN A 134 -17.42 16.37 3.18
N ILE A 135 -16.24 15.88 2.80
CA ILE A 135 -15.70 14.61 3.28
C ILE A 135 -15.43 14.70 4.79
N THR A 136 -14.86 15.81 5.26
CA THR A 136 -14.62 16.06 6.68
C THR A 136 -15.92 15.94 7.49
N ARG A 137 -17.00 16.57 7.01
CA ARG A 137 -18.33 16.46 7.62
C ARG A 137 -18.88 15.04 7.59
N ALA A 138 -18.66 14.30 6.51
CA ALA A 138 -19.14 12.92 6.38
C ALA A 138 -18.37 11.94 7.28
N VAL A 139 -17.08 12.21 7.53
CA VAL A 139 -16.23 11.43 8.43
C VAL A 139 -16.58 11.70 9.89
N ASP A 140 -16.93 12.95 10.23
CA ASP A 140 -17.12 13.42 11.62
C ASP A 140 -15.92 13.09 12.52
N PRO A 141 -14.71 13.62 12.20
CA PRO A 141 -13.47 13.19 12.82
C PRO A 141 -13.31 13.67 14.26
N ASP A 142 -12.53 12.91 15.03
CA ASP A 142 -12.03 13.31 16.34
C ASP A 142 -10.89 14.35 16.24
N LEU A 143 -10.17 14.34 15.11
CA LEU A 143 -8.97 15.13 14.87
C LEU A 143 -8.93 15.67 13.44
N ILE A 144 -8.55 16.94 13.27
CA ILE A 144 -8.20 17.53 11.98
C ILE A 144 -6.76 18.03 12.06
N VAL A 145 -5.92 17.65 11.09
CA VAL A 145 -4.53 18.11 10.99
C VAL A 145 -4.31 18.81 9.66
N ASN A 146 -4.02 20.11 9.69
CA ASN A 146 -3.56 20.87 8.54
C ASN A 146 -2.03 20.76 8.46
N LEU A 147 -1.49 20.21 7.37
CA LEU A 147 -0.07 19.84 7.22
C LEU A 147 0.87 21.03 6.98
N GLY A 148 0.41 22.27 7.09
CA GLY A 148 1.18 23.47 6.78
C GLY A 148 1.11 23.90 5.32
N ASP A 149 1.85 24.95 4.99
CA ASP A 149 1.64 25.78 3.80
C ASP A 149 0.15 26.16 3.68
N PHE A 150 -0.40 26.56 4.83
CA PHE A 150 -1.81 26.91 4.96
C PHE A 150 -2.08 28.27 4.34
N LEU A 151 -1.23 29.25 4.65
CA LEU A 151 -1.19 30.55 3.97
C LEU A 151 0.01 30.60 3.02
N ASP A 152 -0.20 31.16 1.82
CA ASP A 152 0.87 31.57 0.93
C ASP A 152 1.13 33.09 1.04
N PHE A 153 2.10 33.42 1.88
CA PHE A 153 2.65 34.76 1.99
C PHE A 153 3.67 35.06 0.88
N ALA A 154 3.21 35.09 -0.38
CA ALA A 154 4.07 35.35 -1.54
C ALA A 154 4.81 36.69 -1.48
N GLU A 155 4.16 37.74 -0.95
CA GLU A 155 4.72 39.09 -0.71
C GLU A 155 5.91 39.09 0.26
N PHE A 156 6.02 38.07 1.11
CA PHE A 156 7.14 37.89 2.04
C PHE A 156 8.13 36.80 1.57
N GLY A 157 8.01 36.38 0.31
CA GLY A 157 8.88 35.40 -0.32
C GLY A 157 10.29 35.92 -0.61
N LYS A 158 11.23 34.99 -0.79
CA LYS A 158 12.60 35.30 -1.22
C LYS A 158 12.81 35.18 -2.74
N PHE A 159 11.83 34.57 -3.43
CA PHE A 159 11.87 34.33 -4.87
C PHE A 159 11.37 35.58 -5.61
N GLU A 160 11.37 35.53 -6.94
CA GLU A 160 10.94 36.64 -7.80
C GLU A 160 9.65 37.27 -7.27
N GLN A 161 9.73 38.55 -6.93
CA GLN A 161 8.63 39.30 -6.37
C GLN A 161 7.85 39.93 -7.52
N GLU A 162 6.65 39.42 -7.74
CA GLU A 162 5.73 39.98 -8.72
C GLU A 162 4.99 41.17 -8.10
N PRO A 163 4.82 42.29 -8.83
CA PRO A 163 4.01 43.41 -8.35
C PRO A 163 2.58 42.99 -7.95
N ALA A 164 2.05 41.95 -8.59
CA ALA A 164 0.73 41.38 -8.32
C ALA A 164 0.60 40.74 -6.92
N PHE A 165 1.70 40.43 -6.22
CA PHE A 165 1.63 39.93 -4.85
C PHE A 165 1.35 41.03 -3.81
N ALA A 166 1.61 42.29 -4.16
CA ALA A 166 1.45 43.39 -3.22
C ALA A 166 0.00 43.55 -2.78
N LYS A 167 -0.21 43.87 -1.50
CA LYS A 167 -1.54 44.12 -0.90
C LYS A 167 -2.48 42.90 -0.89
N THR A 168 -1.95 41.69 -1.05
CA THR A 168 -2.76 40.45 -0.99
C THR A 168 -2.83 39.85 0.41
N THR A 169 -1.88 40.22 1.28
CA THR A 169 -1.70 39.64 2.63
C THR A 169 -2.98 39.65 3.48
N GLN A 170 -3.76 40.74 3.50
CA GLN A 170 -4.99 40.79 4.31
C GLN A 170 -6.05 39.82 3.80
N THR A 171 -6.29 39.78 2.48
CA THR A 171 -7.25 38.85 1.86
C THR A 171 -6.85 37.39 2.07
N THR A 172 -5.54 37.10 2.03
CA THR A 172 -4.98 35.79 2.40
C THR A 172 -5.34 35.40 3.83
N ILE A 173 -5.12 36.28 4.80
CA ILE A 173 -5.44 36.04 6.22
C ILE A 173 -6.96 35.84 6.40
N ASP A 174 -7.78 36.69 5.79
CA ASP A 174 -9.24 36.64 5.93
C ASP A 174 -9.80 35.31 5.38
N ARG A 175 -9.37 34.89 4.19
CA ARG A 175 -9.82 33.60 3.61
C ARG A 175 -9.31 32.40 4.40
N GLY A 176 -8.07 32.47 4.90
CA GLY A 176 -7.49 31.43 5.75
C GLY A 176 -8.27 31.27 7.06
N HIS A 177 -8.61 32.37 7.72
CA HIS A 177 -9.45 32.36 8.91
C HIS A 177 -10.84 31.80 8.60
N GLN A 178 -11.45 32.20 7.48
CA GLN A 178 -12.72 31.62 7.02
C GLN A 178 -12.62 30.09 6.84
N PHE A 179 -11.54 29.58 6.24
CA PHE A 179 -11.39 28.14 6.04
C PHE A 179 -11.30 27.36 7.36
N LEU A 180 -10.63 27.92 8.37
CA LEU A 180 -10.60 27.33 9.71
C LEU A 180 -11.98 27.35 10.39
N CYS A 181 -12.73 28.43 10.21
CA CYS A 181 -14.12 28.50 10.67
C CYS A 181 -15.01 27.46 9.97
N GLU A 182 -14.82 27.25 8.66
CA GLU A 182 -15.51 26.21 7.89
C GLU A 182 -15.16 24.81 8.40
N GLN A 183 -13.90 24.53 8.71
CA GLN A 183 -13.48 23.26 9.33
C GLN A 183 -14.17 23.05 10.68
N ARG A 184 -14.11 24.03 11.58
CA ARG A 184 -14.78 23.97 12.89
C ARG A 184 -16.29 23.82 12.77
N ALA A 185 -16.93 24.46 11.79
CA ALA A 185 -18.37 24.32 11.57
C ALA A 185 -18.77 22.93 11.07
N ASN A 186 -17.93 22.29 10.26
CA ASN A 186 -18.16 20.93 9.74
C ASN A 186 -17.75 19.83 10.73
N SER A 187 -16.94 20.14 11.75
CA SER A 187 -16.56 19.23 12.84
C SER A 187 -16.40 19.98 14.17
N PRO A 188 -17.52 20.32 14.84
CA PRO A 188 -17.52 21.18 16.03
C PRO A 188 -16.67 20.65 17.18
N ASP A 189 -16.62 19.34 17.36
CA ASP A 189 -15.96 18.68 18.49
C ASP A 189 -14.54 18.19 18.17
N ALA A 190 -14.09 18.30 16.93
CA ALA A 190 -12.76 17.82 16.52
C ALA A 190 -11.65 18.62 17.21
N HIS A 191 -10.58 17.95 17.62
CA HIS A 191 -9.32 18.64 17.92
C HIS A 191 -8.71 19.13 16.60
N ILE A 192 -8.39 20.41 16.46
CA ILE A 192 -7.86 20.95 15.20
C ILE A 192 -6.43 21.40 15.43
N VAL A 193 -5.53 20.92 14.57
CA VAL A 193 -4.11 21.22 14.58
C VAL A 193 -3.72 21.89 13.27
N LEU A 194 -2.90 22.93 13.36
CA LEU A 194 -2.27 23.61 12.24
C LEU A 194 -0.76 23.55 12.38
N LEU A 195 -0.11 22.80 11.50
CA LEU A 195 1.36 22.80 11.40
C LEU A 195 1.83 24.01 10.61
N GLU A 196 2.99 24.54 10.97
CA GLU A 196 3.67 25.56 10.18
C GLU A 196 4.39 24.94 8.98
N GLY A 197 4.15 25.49 7.78
CA GLY A 197 4.94 25.20 6.59
C GLY A 197 5.96 26.28 6.25
N ASN A 198 6.68 26.09 5.15
CA ASN A 198 7.66 27.07 4.71
C ASN A 198 7.06 28.37 4.18
N HIS A 199 5.83 28.34 3.66
CA HIS A 199 5.09 29.52 3.21
C HIS A 199 4.55 30.33 4.39
N ASP A 200 3.98 29.67 5.40
CA ASP A 200 3.50 30.32 6.63
C ASP A 200 4.64 31.08 7.33
N ARG A 201 5.82 30.45 7.41
CA ARG A 201 7.02 31.00 8.07
C ARG A 201 7.62 32.24 7.37
N ARG A 202 7.20 32.56 6.13
CA ARG A 202 7.72 33.72 5.37
C ARG A 202 7.46 35.03 6.10
N LEU A 203 6.29 35.19 6.72
CA LEU A 203 5.93 36.39 7.47
C LEU A 203 6.93 36.65 8.62
N GLN A 204 7.18 35.65 9.46
CA GLN A 204 8.13 35.75 10.57
C GLN A 204 9.55 36.08 10.06
N LYS A 205 10.00 35.43 8.98
CA LYS A 205 11.31 35.69 8.37
C LYS A 205 11.43 37.13 7.86
N SER A 206 10.40 37.63 7.17
CA SER A 206 10.38 39.00 6.66
C SER A 206 10.44 40.04 7.79
N ILE A 207 9.65 39.87 8.85
CA ILE A 207 9.69 40.77 10.02
C ILE A 207 11.07 40.74 10.68
N THR A 208 11.64 39.55 10.86
CA THR A 208 12.98 39.40 11.45
C THR A 208 14.03 40.14 10.63
N ALA A 209 13.95 40.06 9.29
CA ALA A 209 14.92 40.70 8.40
C ALA A 209 14.74 42.22 8.30
N ASN A 210 13.49 42.70 8.26
CA ASN A 210 13.18 44.09 7.92
C ASN A 210 12.84 44.96 9.14
N THR A 211 12.32 44.38 10.21
CA THR A 211 11.87 45.10 11.42
C THR A 211 11.95 44.20 12.64
N ALA A 212 13.17 43.73 12.98
CA ALA A 212 13.39 42.80 14.09
C ALA A 212 12.82 43.28 15.43
N ALA A 213 12.75 44.60 15.67
CA ALA A 213 12.16 45.17 16.89
C ALA A 213 10.63 44.93 17.00
N ALA A 214 9.95 44.63 15.89
CA ALA A 214 8.54 44.25 15.89
C ALA A 214 8.34 42.75 16.15
N LEU A 215 9.41 41.95 16.06
CA LEU A 215 9.37 40.53 16.35
C LEU A 215 9.05 40.36 17.84
N HIS A 216 7.98 39.62 18.14
CA HIS A 216 7.45 39.39 19.50
C HIS A 216 6.67 40.55 20.15
N LEU A 217 6.31 41.61 19.42
CA LEU A 217 5.31 42.55 19.93
C LEU A 217 4.00 41.79 20.19
N LYS A 218 3.41 41.99 21.36
CA LYS A 218 2.16 41.36 21.81
C LYS A 218 1.11 42.43 22.11
N ARG A 219 -0.16 42.01 22.17
CA ARG A 219 -1.24 42.87 22.65
C ARG A 219 -0.96 43.30 24.11
N ALA A 220 -1.25 44.55 24.42
CA ALA A 220 -1.08 45.11 25.76
C ALA A 220 -1.81 44.26 26.82
N GLU A 221 -1.18 44.06 27.97
CA GLU A 221 -1.72 43.30 29.12
C GLU A 221 -2.07 41.82 28.83
N VAL A 222 -1.60 41.24 27.73
CA VAL A 222 -1.77 39.79 27.44
C VAL A 222 -0.42 39.15 27.07
N PRO A 223 0.55 39.08 28.01
CA PRO A 223 1.91 38.65 27.73
C PRO A 223 2.02 37.17 27.32
N GLU A 224 1.05 36.32 27.67
CA GLU A 224 1.01 34.91 27.28
C GLU A 224 0.46 34.68 25.86
N ASP A 225 -0.12 35.70 25.24
CA ASP A 225 -0.70 35.60 23.90
C ASP A 225 0.38 35.49 22.82
N TRP A 226 -0.04 35.20 21.60
CA TRP A 226 0.84 35.18 20.44
C TRP A 226 1.32 36.58 20.05
N PRO A 227 2.52 36.71 19.45
CA PRO A 227 2.94 37.96 18.83
C PRO A 227 1.94 38.45 17.79
N VAL A 228 1.68 39.76 17.74
CA VAL A 228 0.64 40.35 16.88
C VAL A 228 0.87 40.11 15.38
N MET A 229 2.12 39.94 14.98
CA MET A 229 2.51 39.63 13.60
C MET A 229 2.78 38.14 13.35
N SER A 230 2.25 37.26 14.19
CA SER A 230 2.37 35.81 14.01
C SER A 230 1.11 35.22 13.37
N VAL A 231 1.26 34.12 12.63
CA VAL A 231 0.14 33.39 12.03
C VAL A 231 -0.95 33.04 13.05
N PRO A 232 -0.61 32.53 14.26
CA PRO A 232 -1.63 32.22 15.25
C PRO A 232 -2.48 33.41 15.70
N PHE A 233 -1.85 34.58 15.86
CA PHE A 233 -2.56 35.79 16.23
C PHE A 233 -3.47 36.28 15.10
N LEU A 234 -2.93 36.36 13.88
CA LEU A 234 -3.65 36.89 12.71
C LEU A 234 -4.83 36.01 12.30
N LEU A 235 -4.72 34.68 12.47
CA LEU A 235 -5.81 33.73 12.21
C LEU A 235 -6.74 33.51 13.41
N ARG A 236 -6.48 34.17 14.55
CA ARG A 236 -7.31 34.11 15.76
C ARG A 236 -7.43 32.69 16.34
N LEU A 237 -6.36 31.89 16.23
CA LEU A 237 -6.39 30.45 16.54
C LEU A 237 -6.77 30.14 18.00
N ASN A 238 -6.30 30.96 18.95
CA ASN A 238 -6.55 30.79 20.37
C ASN A 238 -7.97 31.23 20.81
N GLU A 239 -8.77 31.80 19.90
CA GLU A 239 -10.09 32.24 20.30
C GLU A 239 -11.00 31.05 20.62
N PRO A 240 -11.86 31.14 21.67
CA PRO A 240 -12.65 30.01 22.14
C PRO A 240 -13.52 29.34 21.07
N HIS A 241 -13.95 30.11 20.05
CA HIS A 241 -14.79 29.60 18.97
C HIS A 241 -14.01 28.79 17.92
N LEU A 242 -12.68 28.93 17.84
CA LEU A 242 -11.81 28.15 16.96
C LEU A 242 -11.03 27.10 17.74
N ASN A 243 -10.33 27.51 18.81
CA ASN A 243 -9.49 26.68 19.67
C ASN A 243 -8.60 25.71 18.87
N ILE A 244 -7.67 26.27 18.10
CA ILE A 244 -6.78 25.52 17.20
C ILE A 244 -5.39 25.45 17.81
N GLU A 245 -4.83 24.24 17.89
CA GLU A 245 -3.45 24.02 18.27
C GLU A 245 -2.51 24.39 17.11
N TYR A 246 -1.54 25.27 17.36
CA TYR A 246 -0.52 25.63 16.38
C TYR A 246 0.80 24.95 16.67
N VAL A 247 1.33 24.22 15.70
CA VAL A 247 2.62 23.53 15.77
C VAL A 247 3.62 24.28 14.90
N GLY A 248 4.27 25.28 15.49
CA GLY A 248 5.30 26.09 14.85
C GLY A 248 6.67 25.41 14.78
N GLY A 249 7.64 26.08 14.14
CA GLY A 249 9.04 25.69 14.15
C GLY A 249 9.49 24.91 12.91
N TYR A 250 8.86 25.14 11.76
CA TYR A 250 9.25 24.52 10.49
C TYR A 250 10.78 24.60 10.26
N PRO A 251 11.49 23.51 9.89
CA PRO A 251 10.98 22.19 9.52
C PRO A 251 10.89 21.18 10.68
N ALA A 252 11.13 21.58 11.93
CA ALA A 252 11.19 20.69 13.08
C ALA A 252 9.83 20.43 13.76
N GLY A 253 8.78 21.15 13.36
CA GLY A 253 7.43 20.97 13.88
C GLY A 253 6.89 19.57 13.58
N ILE A 254 6.36 18.91 14.60
CA ILE A 254 5.82 17.55 14.54
C ILE A 254 4.59 17.44 15.42
N TYR A 255 3.56 16.78 14.92
CA TYR A 255 2.36 16.43 15.67
C TYR A 255 2.17 14.92 15.66
N TRP A 256 1.91 14.30 16.81
CA TRP A 256 1.71 12.86 16.90
C TRP A 256 0.22 12.53 16.94
N VAL A 257 -0.29 11.85 15.92
CA VAL A 257 -1.68 11.34 15.88
C VAL A 257 -1.85 10.24 16.92
N ASN A 258 -0.85 9.35 17.01
CA ASN A 258 -0.64 8.43 18.12
C ASN A 258 0.87 8.13 18.25
N GLN A 259 1.29 7.18 19.08
CA GLN A 259 2.73 6.90 19.29
C GLN A 259 3.41 6.24 18.08
N ASN A 260 2.65 5.85 17.05
CA ASN A 260 3.15 5.15 15.86
C ASN A 260 3.03 5.95 14.55
N LEU A 261 2.28 7.05 14.55
CA LEU A 261 2.02 7.91 13.39
C LEU A 261 2.16 9.39 13.77
N ALA A 262 3.03 10.09 13.05
CA ALA A 262 3.20 11.54 13.15
C ALA A 262 2.78 12.26 11.87
N CYS A 263 2.49 13.54 12.00
CA CYS A 263 2.33 14.50 10.92
C CYS A 263 3.45 15.54 11.01
N ILE A 264 4.03 15.89 9.87
CA ILE A 264 5.00 16.98 9.70
C ILE A 264 4.64 17.76 8.44
N HIS A 265 5.12 18.99 8.28
CA HIS A 265 5.02 19.64 6.98
C HIS A 265 5.91 18.95 5.94
N GLY A 266 7.15 18.59 6.34
CA GLY A 266 8.13 17.94 5.48
C GLY A 266 9.08 18.95 4.83
N HIS A 267 10.29 18.49 4.50
CA HIS A 267 11.35 19.32 3.89
C HIS A 267 12.18 18.55 2.85
N ILE A 268 11.99 17.24 2.77
CA ILE A 268 12.65 16.36 1.81
C ILE A 268 11.82 16.34 0.54
N THR A 269 12.47 16.63 -0.59
CA THR A 269 11.84 16.54 -1.92
C THR A 269 12.75 15.76 -2.86
N ARG A 270 12.21 14.73 -3.50
CA ARG A 270 12.88 13.91 -4.53
C ARG A 270 12.05 13.86 -5.80
N SER A 271 12.71 13.63 -6.93
CA SER A 271 12.04 13.46 -8.22
C SER A 271 11.51 12.03 -8.39
N ARG A 272 10.68 11.82 -9.43
CA ARG A 272 10.18 10.50 -9.87
C ARG A 272 9.40 9.72 -8.81
N GLY A 273 8.60 10.41 -7.98
CA GLY A 273 7.75 9.76 -6.98
C GLY A 273 8.51 9.01 -5.88
N SER A 274 9.74 9.44 -5.56
CA SER A 274 10.61 8.76 -4.59
C SER A 274 10.74 9.52 -3.26
N THR A 275 9.84 10.47 -2.99
CA THR A 275 9.99 11.33 -1.82
C THR A 275 9.59 10.61 -0.55
N VAL A 276 8.40 10.00 -0.52
CA VAL A 276 7.97 9.20 0.64
C VAL A 276 8.93 8.03 0.90
N ALA A 277 9.61 7.53 -0.13
CA ALA A 277 10.67 6.52 -0.01
C ALA A 277 11.86 6.99 0.82
N ALA A 278 12.27 8.24 0.60
CA ALA A 278 13.33 8.86 1.36
C ALA A 278 12.86 9.20 2.78
N VAL A 279 11.65 9.75 2.93
CA VAL A 279 11.08 10.13 4.23
C VAL A 279 10.91 8.91 5.14
N VAL A 280 10.30 7.82 4.67
CA VAL A 280 10.17 6.59 5.47
C VAL A 280 11.54 5.98 5.81
N ASP A 281 12.59 6.32 5.07
CA ASP A 281 13.96 5.92 5.35
C ASP A 281 14.66 6.72 6.43
N ASP A 282 14.48 8.03 6.40
CA ASP A 282 15.07 8.95 7.33
C ASP A 282 14.40 8.89 8.71
N GLU A 283 13.06 9.01 8.74
CA GLU A 283 12.28 9.17 9.97
C GLU A 283 12.21 7.89 10.81
N ARG A 284 12.25 6.71 10.17
CA ARG A 284 12.15 5.38 10.81
C ARG A 284 10.93 5.19 11.73
N THR A 285 9.96 6.09 11.65
CA THR A 285 8.61 6.04 12.20
C THR A 285 7.61 6.27 11.08
N SER A 286 6.31 6.11 11.34
CA SER A 286 5.31 6.41 10.32
C SER A 286 4.97 7.89 10.29
N VAL A 287 4.92 8.48 9.11
CA VAL A 287 4.78 9.92 8.92
C VAL A 287 3.82 10.25 7.78
N ILE A 288 2.93 11.22 7.99
CA ILE A 288 2.19 11.89 6.93
C ILE A 288 2.77 13.29 6.74
N HIS A 289 3.05 13.71 5.51
CA HIS A 289 3.63 15.03 5.24
C HIS A 289 3.05 15.73 4.02
N GLY A 290 3.09 17.07 4.05
CA GLY A 290 2.72 17.96 2.96
C GLY A 290 3.90 18.29 2.06
N HIS A 291 4.03 19.57 1.69
CA HIS A 291 5.17 20.21 1.01
C HIS A 291 5.39 19.83 -0.46
N ILE A 292 5.14 18.56 -0.83
CA ILE A 292 5.50 18.04 -2.16
C ILE A 292 4.37 18.10 -3.18
N HIS A 293 3.14 18.39 -2.72
CA HIS A 293 1.91 18.49 -3.50
C HIS A 293 1.56 17.24 -4.32
N ARG A 294 2.17 16.09 -4.01
CA ARG A 294 1.95 14.81 -4.69
C ARG A 294 1.26 13.81 -3.78
N ILE A 295 0.43 12.98 -4.38
CA ILE A 295 -0.14 11.82 -3.69
C ILE A 295 0.87 10.69 -3.76
N GLU A 296 1.49 10.36 -2.64
CA GLU A 296 2.47 9.29 -2.52
C GLU A 296 2.19 8.45 -1.26
N LEU A 297 2.32 7.12 -1.34
CA LEU A 297 2.23 6.21 -0.20
C LEU A 297 3.30 5.13 -0.31
N GLN A 298 4.06 4.92 0.75
CA GLN A 298 5.00 3.82 0.82
C GLN A 298 5.02 3.16 2.19
N HIS A 299 4.93 1.83 2.16
CA HIS A 299 5.21 1.00 3.33
C HIS A 299 6.63 0.46 3.26
N LYS A 300 7.26 0.37 4.43
CA LYS A 300 8.58 -0.26 4.58
C LYS A 300 8.60 -1.10 5.84
N THR A 301 9.14 -2.31 5.70
CA THR A 301 9.37 -3.23 6.81
C THR A 301 10.87 -3.41 6.99
N ARG A 302 11.36 -3.21 8.20
CA ARG A 302 12.77 -3.38 8.57
C ARG A 302 12.93 -4.47 9.60
N ARG A 303 14.01 -5.23 9.49
CA ARG A 303 14.43 -6.15 10.56
C ARG A 303 15.12 -5.34 11.66
N THR A 304 14.66 -5.47 12.89
CA THR A 304 15.29 -4.94 14.10
C THR A 304 15.69 -6.12 15.01
N PHE A 305 16.34 -5.82 16.13
CA PHE A 305 16.63 -6.83 17.15
C PHE A 305 15.34 -7.41 17.77
N GLU A 306 14.31 -6.57 17.94
CA GLU A 306 13.02 -6.93 18.56
C GLU A 306 12.03 -7.59 17.58
N GLY A 307 12.33 -7.59 16.27
CA GLY A 307 11.49 -8.22 15.25
C GLY A 307 11.37 -7.39 13.99
N ALA A 308 10.32 -7.61 13.20
CA ALA A 308 10.05 -6.77 12.05
C ALA A 308 9.32 -5.49 12.49
N LYS A 309 9.88 -4.31 12.21
CA LYS A 309 9.22 -3.01 12.38
C LYS A 309 8.64 -2.55 11.05
N ARG A 310 7.34 -2.30 11.01
CA ARG A 310 6.65 -1.65 9.87
C ARG A 310 6.57 -0.15 10.12
N SER A 311 6.80 0.62 9.08
CA SER A 311 6.58 2.07 9.04
C SER A 311 5.96 2.44 7.68
N LEU A 312 5.28 3.58 7.61
CA LEU A 312 4.84 4.15 6.34
C LEU A 312 5.20 5.63 6.21
N ALA A 313 5.37 6.11 5.00
CA ALA A 313 5.30 7.53 4.72
C ALA A 313 4.20 7.78 3.70
N ALA A 314 3.43 8.84 3.91
CA ALA A 314 2.35 9.24 3.02
C ALA A 314 2.38 10.76 2.79
N SER A 315 1.99 11.18 1.59
CA SER A 315 1.65 12.55 1.28
C SER A 315 0.29 12.58 0.60
N PRO A 316 -0.68 13.38 1.08
CA PRO A 316 -2.03 13.39 0.53
C PRO A 316 -2.23 14.32 -0.67
N GLY A 317 -1.17 14.92 -1.22
CA GLY A 317 -1.29 15.88 -2.31
C GLY A 317 -1.33 17.32 -1.80
N CYS A 318 -2.28 18.10 -2.30
CA CYS A 318 -2.50 19.51 -1.93
C CYS A 318 -3.99 19.88 -2.07
N LEU A 319 -4.39 21.03 -1.54
CA LEU A 319 -5.71 21.64 -1.79
C LEU A 319 -5.61 22.91 -2.65
N CYS A 320 -4.39 23.26 -3.07
CA CYS A 320 -4.13 24.37 -3.95
C CYS A 320 -4.42 24.06 -5.42
N ARG A 321 -4.36 25.08 -6.26
CA ARG A 321 -4.46 24.93 -7.71
C ARG A 321 -3.22 24.24 -8.28
N ILE A 322 -3.43 23.43 -9.30
CA ILE A 322 -2.39 22.62 -9.96
C ILE A 322 -2.21 23.03 -11.44
N ASP A 323 -2.72 24.20 -11.81
CA ASP A 323 -2.74 24.75 -13.18
C ASP A 323 -1.65 25.82 -13.42
N GLY A 324 -0.71 25.98 -12.48
CA GLY A 324 0.36 26.97 -12.53
C GLY A 324 0.03 28.29 -11.83
N ALA A 325 -1.15 28.43 -11.22
CA ALA A 325 -1.50 29.62 -10.44
C ALA A 325 -0.65 29.76 -9.17
N VAL A 326 -0.20 28.67 -8.56
CA VAL A 326 0.66 28.74 -7.37
C VAL A 326 2.10 29.06 -7.79
N PRO A 327 2.78 30.07 -7.21
CA PRO A 327 4.17 30.37 -7.51
C PRO A 327 5.11 29.18 -7.22
N SER A 328 5.82 28.71 -8.24
CA SER A 328 6.70 27.54 -8.13
C SER A 328 7.98 27.67 -8.97
N THR A 329 8.92 26.74 -8.81
CA THR A 329 10.17 26.74 -9.58
C THR A 329 10.00 26.55 -11.09
N LYS A 330 8.84 26.06 -11.54
CA LYS A 330 8.52 25.84 -12.96
C LYS A 330 7.37 26.72 -13.46
N GLY A 331 6.76 27.50 -12.58
CA GLY A 331 5.78 28.51 -12.96
C GLY A 331 6.42 29.68 -13.69
N SER A 332 5.64 30.39 -14.48
CA SER A 332 6.02 31.66 -15.11
C SER A 332 4.77 32.50 -15.32
N THR A 333 4.96 33.81 -15.40
CA THR A 333 3.93 34.74 -15.86
C THR A 333 4.17 35.17 -17.31
N ASP A 334 3.11 35.62 -17.97
CA ASP A 334 3.20 36.31 -19.26
C ASP A 334 3.58 37.80 -19.06
N PRO A 335 3.81 38.58 -20.13
CA PRO A 335 4.11 40.01 -20.02
C PRO A 335 3.02 40.87 -19.35
N HIS A 336 1.83 40.32 -19.10
CA HIS A 336 0.73 40.97 -18.37
C HIS A 336 0.66 40.53 -16.90
N GLY A 337 1.64 39.74 -16.42
CA GLY A 337 1.69 39.25 -15.05
C GLY A 337 0.69 38.13 -14.76
N ARG A 338 0.12 37.50 -15.79
CA ARG A 338 -0.81 36.36 -15.62
C ARG A 338 -0.05 35.05 -15.60
N PRO A 339 -0.38 34.10 -14.71
CA PRO A 339 0.26 32.80 -14.71
C PRO A 339 -0.01 32.10 -16.04
N VAL A 340 1.05 31.60 -16.66
CA VAL A 340 0.93 30.72 -17.82
C VAL A 340 0.59 29.34 -17.32
N ASN A 341 -0.38 28.68 -17.95
CA ASN A 341 -0.76 27.32 -17.58
C ASN A 341 0.47 26.39 -17.60
N ALA A 342 0.84 25.91 -16.42
CA ALA A 342 1.97 25.05 -16.19
C ALA A 342 1.54 23.92 -15.26
N VAL A 343 1.39 22.73 -15.83
CA VAL A 343 0.98 21.54 -15.06
C VAL A 343 2.23 20.88 -14.51
N GLU A 344 2.47 21.06 -13.22
CA GLU A 344 3.44 20.27 -12.48
C GLU A 344 2.87 18.89 -12.14
N ASP A 345 3.75 17.96 -11.74
CA ASP A 345 3.34 16.67 -11.21
C ASP A 345 2.79 16.87 -9.79
N TRP A 346 1.65 17.54 -9.68
CA TRP A 346 0.90 17.79 -8.44
C TRP A 346 -0.48 17.18 -8.56
N GLN A 347 -1.04 16.74 -7.42
CA GLN A 347 -2.38 16.17 -7.36
C GLN A 347 -3.12 16.74 -6.16
N GLN A 348 -4.41 17.02 -6.36
CA GLN A 348 -5.27 17.46 -5.28
C GLN A 348 -5.79 16.27 -4.49
N GLY A 349 -5.89 16.41 -3.17
CA GLY A 349 -6.34 15.32 -2.31
C GLY A 349 -6.30 15.64 -0.82
N MET A 350 -6.65 14.63 -0.03
CA MET A 350 -6.61 14.64 1.43
C MET A 350 -6.34 13.22 1.95
N ALA A 351 -6.22 13.05 3.26
CA ALA A 351 -6.23 11.71 3.86
C ALA A 351 -7.22 11.59 5.01
N VAL A 352 -7.72 10.37 5.22
CA VAL A 352 -8.44 9.95 6.41
C VAL A 352 -7.63 8.87 7.11
N VAL A 353 -7.45 9.02 8.42
CA VAL A 353 -6.74 8.06 9.25
C VAL A 353 -7.73 7.45 10.23
N THR A 354 -7.77 6.12 10.31
CA THR A 354 -8.46 5.41 11.39
C THR A 354 -7.39 4.90 12.35
N TYR A 355 -7.47 5.22 13.64
CA TYR A 355 -6.38 4.93 14.58
C TYR A 355 -6.85 4.57 15.99
N GLU A 356 -5.99 3.87 16.72
CA GLU A 356 -6.10 3.66 18.17
C GLU A 356 -5.21 4.64 18.90
N GLU A 357 -5.66 5.13 20.06
CA GLU A 357 -4.83 5.93 20.95
C GLU A 357 -3.64 5.13 21.51
N GLY A 358 -2.66 5.85 22.06
CA GLY A 358 -1.46 5.23 22.63
C GLY A 358 -0.57 4.62 21.55
N ASP A 359 -0.11 3.39 21.77
CA ASP A 359 0.77 2.61 20.89
C ASP A 359 0.01 1.65 19.96
N GLY A 360 -1.30 1.88 19.76
CA GLY A 360 -2.14 1.03 18.92
C GLY A 360 -1.96 1.23 17.41
N ASN A 361 -2.76 0.49 16.64
CA ASN A 361 -2.66 0.49 15.18
C ASN A 361 -3.30 1.72 14.54
N PHE A 362 -2.97 1.93 13.27
CA PHE A 362 -3.60 2.94 12.43
C PHE A 362 -3.65 2.46 10.97
N ASP A 363 -4.53 3.07 10.19
CA ASP A 363 -4.67 2.89 8.75
C ASP A 363 -4.85 4.25 8.08
N VAL A 364 -4.25 4.43 6.90
CA VAL A 364 -4.25 5.70 6.15
C VAL A 364 -4.89 5.48 4.79
N GLU A 365 -6.00 6.18 4.55
CA GLU A 365 -6.68 6.24 3.26
C GLU A 365 -6.35 7.57 2.58
N LEU A 366 -5.65 7.53 1.45
CA LEU A 366 -5.44 8.70 0.60
C LEU A 366 -6.64 8.88 -0.32
N ILE A 367 -7.17 10.09 -0.37
CA ILE A 367 -8.40 10.43 -1.08
C ILE A 367 -8.08 11.48 -2.15
N PRO A 368 -7.91 11.07 -3.41
CA PRO A 368 -7.73 12.01 -4.51
C PRO A 368 -8.98 12.87 -4.70
N ILE A 369 -8.77 14.14 -5.03
CA ILE A 369 -9.79 15.07 -5.49
C ILE A 369 -9.40 15.44 -6.93
N SER A 370 -10.32 15.29 -7.88
CA SER A 370 -10.06 15.59 -9.27
C SER A 370 -11.21 16.39 -9.84
N ARG A 371 -10.90 17.59 -10.37
CA ARG A 371 -11.90 18.49 -10.98
C ARG A 371 -13.07 18.81 -10.04
N GLY A 372 -12.75 19.09 -8.78
CA GLY A 372 -13.78 19.38 -7.78
C GLY A 372 -14.66 18.17 -7.41
N GLU A 373 -14.20 16.94 -7.65
CA GLU A 373 -14.97 15.72 -7.37
C GLU A 373 -14.12 14.67 -6.64
N SER A 374 -14.76 13.84 -5.81
CA SER A 374 -14.12 12.68 -5.17
C SER A 374 -15.11 11.55 -4.87
N ILE A 375 -14.59 10.33 -4.78
CA ILE A 375 -15.33 9.15 -4.33
C ILE A 375 -14.66 8.64 -3.06
N PHE A 376 -15.41 8.57 -1.96
CA PHE A 376 -14.89 8.08 -0.69
C PHE A 376 -15.87 7.09 -0.06
N ARG A 377 -15.39 5.88 0.24
CA ARG A 377 -16.15 4.79 0.87
C ARG A 377 -17.51 4.46 0.23
N GLY A 378 -17.64 4.73 -1.07
CA GLY A 378 -18.85 4.46 -1.86
C GLY A 378 -19.77 5.67 -2.06
N ASP A 379 -19.50 6.78 -1.37
CA ASP A 379 -20.21 8.04 -1.54
C ASP A 379 -19.47 8.95 -2.53
N TYR A 380 -20.25 9.74 -3.28
CA TYR A 380 -19.75 10.68 -4.29
C TYR A 380 -19.89 12.11 -3.77
N PHE A 381 -18.81 12.88 -3.87
CA PHE A 381 -18.70 14.26 -3.43
C PHE A 381 -18.34 15.14 -4.62
N SER A 382 -19.02 16.27 -4.77
CA SER A 382 -18.74 17.25 -5.82
C SER A 382 -18.86 18.65 -5.25
N ALA A 383 -17.99 19.55 -5.69
CA ALA A 383 -18.12 20.97 -5.38
C ALA A 383 -19.48 21.50 -5.85
N SER A 384 -20.04 22.41 -5.06
CA SER A 384 -21.39 22.96 -5.19
C SER A 384 -21.41 24.41 -5.62
#